data_AF-A0A969QFR6-F1
#
_entry.id   AF-A0A969QFR6-F1
#
_cell.length_a   1.000
_cell.length_b   1.000
_cell.length_c   1.000
_cell.angle_alpha   90.00
_cell.angle_beta   90.00
_cell.angle_gamma   90.00
#
_symmetry.space_group_name_H-M   'P 1'
#
loop_
_entity.id
_entity.type
_entity.pdbx_description
1 polymer ?
#
loop_
_entity_poly.entity_id
_entity_poly.type
_entity_poly.pdbx_seq_one_letter_code
_entity_poly.pdbx_strand_id
1 'polypeptide(L)'
;MVVSKRGRKNLSLRLQPYEGTLLAEVVDYLNTLDKEEVNRRVAEILTISLLPLARYERGVSEQVLRFSTLESCHALSQQAHFYGRLWGLRWSCLW
;
A
#
# COMPACT_ATOMS: atom_id res chain seq x y z
N MET A 1 -32.55 0.11 -15.37
CA MET A 1 -31.39 0.50 -14.55
C MET A 1 -30.70 -0.76 -14.04
N VAL A 2 -29.55 -1.13 -14.59
CA VAL A 2 -28.79 -2.28 -14.08
C VAL A 2 -28.09 -1.82 -12.81
N VAL A 3 -28.65 -2.16 -11.65
CA VAL A 3 -27.97 -2.03 -10.37
C VAL A 3 -26.82 -3.02 -10.41
N SER A 4 -25.65 -2.55 -10.84
CA SER A 4 -24.41 -3.31 -10.76
C SER A 4 -24.14 -3.53 -9.28
N LYS A 5 -24.53 -4.70 -8.74
CA LYS A 5 -24.21 -5.09 -7.36
C LYS A 5 -22.70 -4.99 -7.24
N ARG A 6 -22.17 -3.99 -6.53
CA ARG A 6 -20.74 -3.89 -6.22
C ARG A 6 -20.38 -5.13 -5.40
N GLY A 7 -19.96 -6.19 -6.09
CA GLY A 7 -19.58 -7.44 -5.47
C GLY A 7 -18.35 -7.20 -4.60
N ARG A 8 -18.44 -7.50 -3.32
CA ARG A 8 -17.27 -7.47 -2.43
C ARG A 8 -16.26 -8.49 -2.95
N LYS A 9 -15.04 -8.03 -3.24
CA LYS A 9 -13.93 -8.90 -3.59
C LYS A 9 -13.26 -9.33 -2.28
N ASN A 10 -13.11 -10.63 -2.10
CA ASN A 10 -12.41 -11.20 -0.95
C ASN A 10 -11.01 -11.62 -1.38
N LEU A 11 -10.02 -11.29 -0.57
CA LEU A 11 -8.64 -11.73 -0.70
C LEU A 11 -8.27 -12.40 0.62
N SER A 12 -7.90 -13.68 0.56
CA SER A 12 -7.36 -14.41 1.72
C SER A 12 -5.88 -14.65 1.46
N LEU A 13 -5.04 -14.08 2.31
CA LEU A 13 -3.59 -14.22 2.26
C LEU A 13 -3.11 -14.76 3.60
N ARG A 14 -2.20 -15.75 3.56
CA ARG A 14 -1.51 -16.26 4.74
C ARG A 14 -0.04 -15.91 4.60
N LEU A 15 0.43 -14.98 5.43
CA LEU A 15 1.85 -14.61 5.50
C LEU A 15 2.54 -15.48 6.55
N GLN A 16 3.53 -16.27 6.14
CA GLN A 16 4.33 -17.13 7.00
C GLN A 16 5.82 -16.95 6.68
N PRO A 17 6.40 -15.77 6.95
CA PRO A 17 7.81 -15.51 6.69
C PRO A 17 8.72 -16.39 7.57
N TYR A 18 9.92 -16.68 7.08
CA TYR A 18 10.96 -17.29 7.92
C TYR A 18 11.45 -16.29 8.97
N GLU A 19 11.81 -16.79 10.15
CA GLU A 19 12.40 -16.00 11.23
C GLU A 19 13.67 -15.28 10.75
N GLY A 20 13.90 -14.06 11.28
CA GLY A 20 15.03 -13.22 10.91
C GLY A 20 14.90 -12.49 9.56
N THR A 21 13.76 -12.63 8.87
CA THR A 21 13.47 -11.81 7.67
C THR A 21 12.77 -10.51 8.05
N LEU A 22 12.97 -9.46 7.24
CA LEU A 22 12.27 -8.17 7.42
C LEU A 22 10.74 -8.35 7.43
N LEU A 23 10.22 -9.30 6.66
CA LEU A 23 8.78 -9.57 6.64
C LEU A 23 8.30 -10.22 7.95
N ALA A 24 9.14 -11.03 8.62
CA ALA A 24 8.81 -11.57 9.94
C ALA A 24 8.67 -10.45 10.98
N GLU A 25 9.60 -9.48 11.00
CA GLU A 25 9.50 -8.31 11.88
C GLU A 25 8.22 -7.50 11.64
N VAL A 26 7.85 -7.31 10.37
CA VAL A 26 6.60 -6.63 9.98
C VAL A 26 5.38 -7.43 10.44
N VAL A 27 5.38 -8.76 10.27
CA VAL A 27 4.28 -9.62 10.71
C VAL A 27 4.14 -9.60 12.23
N ASP A 28 5.24 -9.62 12.98
CA ASP A 28 5.23 -9.50 14.43
C ASP A 28 4.63 -8.17 14.88
N TYR A 29 5.02 -7.06 14.25
CA TYR A 29 4.39 -5.76 14.49
C TYR A 29 2.89 -5.78 14.19
N LEU A 30 2.47 -6.30 13.03
CA LEU A 30 1.05 -6.37 12.66
C LEU A 30 0.24 -7.21 13.65
N ASN A 31 0.83 -8.27 14.21
CA ASN A 31 0.19 -9.11 15.23
C ASN A 31 -0.03 -8.38 16.57
N THR A 32 0.61 -7.23 16.80
CA THR A 32 0.35 -6.38 17.99
C THR A 32 -0.87 -5.47 17.84
N LEU A 33 -1.39 -5.32 16.61
CA LEU A 33 -2.50 -4.41 16.31
C LEU A 33 -3.84 -5.15 16.30
N ASP A 34 -4.94 -4.41 16.44
CA ASP A 34 -6.26 -4.97 16.22
C ASP A 34 -6.49 -5.29 14.74
N LYS A 35 -7.43 -6.22 14.50
CA LYS A 35 -7.69 -6.74 13.16
C LYS A 35 -8.21 -5.66 12.19
N GLU A 36 -8.95 -4.66 12.66
CA GLU A 36 -9.47 -3.59 11.80
C GLU A 36 -8.31 -2.70 11.33
N GLU A 37 -7.39 -2.38 12.24
CA GLU A 37 -6.21 -1.60 11.95
C GLU A 37 -5.24 -2.31 10.99
N VAL A 38 -5.00 -3.60 11.20
CA VAL A 38 -4.21 -4.42 10.27
C VAL A 38 -4.82 -4.37 8.86
N ASN A 39 -6.14 -4.61 8.76
CA ASN A 39 -6.82 -4.61 7.47
C ASN A 39 -6.74 -3.23 6.80
N ARG A 40 -6.89 -2.14 7.56
CA ARG A 40 -6.79 -0.77 7.06
C ARG A 40 -5.39 -0.51 6.47
N ARG A 41 -4.34 -0.79 7.24
CA ARG A 41 -2.95 -0.56 6.82
C ARG A 41 -2.56 -1.42 5.62
N VAL A 42 -2.89 -2.71 5.65
CA VAL A 42 -2.58 -3.62 4.54
C VAL A 42 -3.33 -3.19 3.28
N ALA A 43 -4.61 -2.82 3.37
CA ALA A 43 -5.37 -2.35 2.22
C ALA A 43 -4.79 -1.06 1.62
N GLU A 44 -4.36 -0.13 2.47
CA GLU A 44 -3.72 1.13 2.05
C GLU A 44 -2.39 0.85 1.32
N ILE A 45 -1.48 0.07 1.93
CA ILE A 45 -0.19 -0.27 1.34
C ILE A 45 -0.35 -1.01 0.00
N LEU A 46 -1.26 -2.00 -0.05
CA LEU A 46 -1.54 -2.72 -1.30
C LEU A 46 -2.09 -1.78 -2.37
N THR A 47 -2.96 -0.83 -2.00
CA THR A 47 -3.53 0.12 -2.96
C THR A 47 -2.46 1.05 -3.50
N ILE A 48 -1.68 1.68 -2.62
CA ILE A 48 -0.59 2.60 -3.00
C ILE A 48 0.44 1.88 -3.87
N SER A 49 0.82 0.65 -3.52
CA SER A 49 1.91 -0.04 -4.19
C SER A 49 1.48 -0.72 -5.50
N LEU A 50 0.26 -1.27 -5.55
CA LEU A 50 -0.16 -2.15 -6.66
C LEU A 50 -1.20 -1.53 -7.60
N LEU A 51 -1.90 -0.46 -7.22
CA LEU A 51 -2.94 0.12 -8.08
C LEU A 51 -2.39 0.61 -9.44
N PRO A 52 -1.24 1.31 -9.52
CA PRO A 52 -0.69 1.72 -10.82
C PRO A 52 -0.35 0.51 -11.70
N LEU A 53 0.29 -0.51 -11.13
CA LEU A 53 0.66 -1.73 -11.84
C LEU A 53 -0.59 -2.49 -12.32
N ALA A 54 -1.58 -2.68 -11.45
CA ALA A 54 -2.83 -3.34 -11.80
C ALA A 54 -3.60 -2.60 -12.90
N ARG A 55 -3.47 -1.26 -12.99
CA ARG A 55 -4.04 -0.44 -14.05
C ARG A 55 -3.26 -0.56 -15.35
N TYR A 56 -1.94 -0.58 -15.28
CA TYR A 56 -1.06 -0.82 -16.43
C TYR A 56 -1.37 -2.15 -17.10
N GLU A 57 -1.41 -3.24 -16.32
CA GLU A 57 -1.72 -4.60 -16.82
C GLU A 57 -3.13 -4.72 -17.42
N ARG A 58 -4.06 -3.84 -17.02
CA ARG A 58 -5.42 -3.78 -17.57
C ARG A 58 -5.53 -2.91 -18.83
N GLY A 59 -4.45 -2.24 -19.25
CA GLY A 59 -4.46 -1.36 -20.42
C GLY A 59 -5.37 -0.14 -20.28
N VAL A 60 -5.47 0.46 -19.09
CA VAL A 60 -6.21 1.72 -18.92
C VAL A 60 -5.56 2.87 -19.69
N SER A 61 -6.26 3.99 -19.88
CA SER A 61 -5.70 5.16 -20.57
C SER A 61 -4.47 5.73 -19.85
N GLU A 62 -3.57 6.32 -20.62
CA GLU A 62 -2.35 6.94 -20.12
C GLU A 62 -2.63 7.98 -19.03
N GLN A 63 -3.69 8.77 -19.19
CA GLN A 63 -4.10 9.77 -18.20
C GLN A 63 -4.48 9.12 -16.86
N VAL A 64 -5.23 8.01 -16.88
CA VAL A 64 -5.62 7.29 -15.65
C VAL A 64 -4.41 6.66 -15.00
N LEU A 65 -3.50 6.09 -15.80
CA LEU A 65 -2.26 5.50 -15.30
C LEU A 65 -1.39 6.56 -14.63
N ARG A 66 -1.12 7.68 -15.33
CA ARG A 66 -0.34 8.82 -14.82
C ARG A 66 -0.89 9.33 -13.50
N PHE A 67 -2.22 9.51 -13.42
CA PHE A 67 -2.85 9.96 -12.18
C PHE A 67 -2.65 8.96 -11.04
N SER A 68 -2.92 7.65 -11.22
CA SER A 68 -2.65 6.66 -10.16
C SER A 68 -1.19 6.63 -9.72
N THR A 69 -0.26 6.75 -10.67
CA THR A 69 1.17 6.71 -10.36
C THR A 69 1.55 7.92 -9.51
N LEU A 70 1.08 9.12 -9.87
CA LEU A 70 1.33 10.33 -9.09
C LEU A 70 0.77 10.23 -7.67
N GLU A 71 -0.49 9.79 -7.52
CA GLU A 71 -1.11 9.58 -6.21
C GLU A 71 -0.33 8.58 -5.36
N SER A 72 0.15 7.50 -5.99
CA SER A 72 0.95 6.47 -5.30
C SER A 72 2.31 7.01 -4.86
N CYS A 73 3.01 7.73 -5.73
CA CYS A 73 4.27 8.40 -5.40
C CYS A 73 4.10 9.42 -4.28
N HIS A 74 3.01 10.19 -4.32
CA HIS A 74 2.69 11.17 -3.29
C HIS A 74 2.47 10.50 -1.93
N ALA A 75 1.66 9.46 -1.87
CA ALA A 75 1.38 8.72 -0.64
C ALA A 75 2.66 8.07 -0.06
N LEU A 76 3.47 7.42 -0.90
CA LEU A 76 4.77 6.86 -0.46
C LEU A 76 5.70 7.95 0.07
N SER A 77 5.73 9.12 -0.58
CA SER A 77 6.55 10.26 -0.15
C SER A 77 6.11 10.78 1.21
N GLN A 78 4.80 10.92 1.44
CA GLN A 78 4.27 11.31 2.75
C GLN A 78 4.66 10.30 3.84
N GLN A 79 4.57 9.00 3.55
CA GLN A 79 4.95 7.94 4.48
C GLN A 79 6.45 7.98 4.79
N ALA A 80 7.30 8.18 3.78
CA ALA A 80 8.74 8.37 3.96
C ALA A 80 9.05 9.62 4.81
N HIS A 81 8.35 10.73 4.59
CA HIS A 81 8.50 11.96 5.39
C HIS A 81 8.06 11.76 6.85
N PHE A 82 7.00 10.98 7.08
CA PHE A 82 6.57 10.62 8.43
C PHE A 82 7.64 9.83 9.17
N TYR A 83 8.20 8.78 8.54
CA TYR A 83 9.31 8.03 9.12
C TYR A 83 10.56 8.90 9.31
N GLY A 84 10.86 9.79 8.35
CA GLY A 84 11.98 10.71 8.48
C GLY A 84 11.85 11.62 9.70
N ARG A 85 10.65 12.16 9.97
CA ARG A 85 10.40 12.97 11.16
C ARG A 85 10.54 12.18 12.47
N LEU A 86 10.06 10.93 12.50
CA LEU A 86 10.20 10.07 13.69
C LEU A 86 11.66 9.85 14.07
N TRP A 87 12.53 9.68 13.07
CA TRP A 87 13.95 9.34 13.28
C TRP A 87 14.90 10.54 13.13
N GLY A 88 14.37 11.76 12.99
CA GLY A 88 15.18 12.97 12.77
C GLY A 88 15.98 12.96 11.46
N LEU A 89 15.61 12.11 10.50
CA LEU A 89 16.26 12.02 9.20
C LEU A 89 15.83 13.21 8.35
N ARG A 90 16.79 14.07 8.00
CA ARG A 90 16.59 15.11 6.99
C ARG A 90 16.67 14.47 5.61
N TRP A 91 15.53 14.27 4.98
CA TRP A 91 15.47 13.94 3.56
C TRP A 91 15.84 15.19 2.76
N SER A 92 17.11 15.31 2.39
CA SER A 92 17.57 16.21 1.34
C SER A 92 16.99 15.69 0.03
N CYS A 93 16.07 16.42 -0.59
CA CYS A 93 15.38 16.02 -1.80
C CYS A 93 16.32 15.44 -2.87
N LEU A 94 16.01 14.22 -3.34
CA LEU A 94 16.32 13.79 -4.72
C LEU A 94 15.07 14.07 -5.55
N TRP A 95 14.89 15.34 -5.93
CA TRP A 95 14.10 15.80 -7.08
C TRP A 95 14.75 17.08 -7.60
#